data_AF-A0A534GTD4-F1
#
_entry.id   AF-A0A534GTD4-F1
#
_cell.length_a   1.000
_cell.length_b   1.000
_cell.length_c   1.000
_cell.angle_alpha   90.00
_cell.angle_beta   90.00
_cell.angle_gamma   90.00
#
_symmetry.space_group_name_H-M   'P 1'
#
loop_
_entity.id
_entity.type
_entity.pdbx_description
1 polymer ?
#
loop_
_entity_poly.entity_id
_entity_poly.type
_entity_poly.pdbx_seq_one_letter_code
_entity_poly.pdbx_strand_id
1 'polypeptide(L)'
;MPLGRPERGRHLRGADEIIAGIDKAQGHFGLILESAGGASLGAAISRIEAKGTIVIFGNSSGEPTSFSFRDFAEHPNARIQSFSYFTSEAEERFAPDLALLVSLVGDGSLKPHLVEESWRDLAKLGPELRDRRLPGKAVFRID
;
A
#
# COMPACT_ATOMS: atom_id res chain seq x y z
N MET A 1 5.09 6.89 -15.44
CA MET A 1 3.62 6.96 -15.33
C MET A 1 3.25 7.26 -13.88
N PRO A 2 2.25 8.12 -13.57
CA PRO A 2 1.87 8.40 -12.19
C PRO A 2 1.42 7.11 -11.48
N LEU A 3 2.00 6.86 -10.31
CA LEU A 3 1.65 5.71 -9.46
C LEU A 3 0.38 6.05 -8.69
N GLY A 4 -0.76 5.96 -9.37
CA GLY A 4 -2.07 6.22 -8.78
C GLY A 4 -2.93 7.10 -9.67
N ARG A 5 -4.10 6.58 -10.04
CA ARG A 5 -5.17 7.39 -10.65
C ARG A 5 -6.10 7.85 -9.52
N PRO A 6 -6.56 9.11 -9.51
CA PRO A 6 -7.51 9.61 -8.49
C PRO A 6 -8.75 8.72 -8.35
N GLU A 7 -9.19 8.11 -9.46
CA GLU A 7 -10.31 7.17 -9.52
C GLU A 7 -10.16 5.96 -8.60
N ARG A 8 -8.92 5.51 -8.35
CA ARG A 8 -8.67 4.39 -7.41
C ARG A 8 -8.97 4.77 -5.96
N GLY A 9 -8.86 6.05 -5.62
CA GLY A 9 -9.20 6.58 -4.29
C GLY A 9 -10.70 6.59 -4.00
N ARG A 10 -11.58 6.56 -5.03
CA ARG A 10 -13.05 6.65 -4.85
C ARG A 10 -13.65 5.54 -3.98
N HIS A 11 -12.94 4.43 -3.82
CA HIS A 11 -13.40 3.27 -3.06
C HIS A 11 -12.79 3.21 -1.65
N LEU A 12 -11.85 4.11 -1.32
CA LEU A 12 -11.26 4.20 0.01
C LEU A 12 -12.29 4.77 0.98
N ARG A 13 -12.47 4.11 2.12
CA ARG A 13 -13.36 4.54 3.20
C ARG A 13 -12.51 4.81 4.43
N GLY A 14 -12.84 5.88 5.17
CA GLY A 14 -12.14 6.25 6.41
C GLY A 14 -10.85 7.06 6.22
N ALA A 15 -10.54 7.53 5.00
CA ALA A 15 -9.50 8.51 4.79
C ALA A 15 -10.04 9.92 5.02
N ASP A 16 -9.35 10.73 5.82
CA ASP A 16 -9.68 12.16 5.99
C ASP A 16 -9.35 12.97 4.73
N GLU A 17 -8.30 12.57 4.00
CA GLU A 17 -7.87 13.24 2.76
C GLU A 17 -7.41 12.21 1.72
N ILE A 18 -7.72 12.48 0.44
CA ILE A 18 -7.23 11.70 -0.70
C ILE A 18 -6.54 12.65 -1.67
N ILE A 19 -5.24 12.48 -1.84
CA ILE A 19 -4.40 13.32 -2.70
C ILE A 19 -3.71 12.50 -3.79
N ALA A 20 -3.44 13.14 -4.92
CA ALA A 20 -2.67 12.54 -6.00
C ALA A 20 -1.19 12.89 -5.84
N GLY A 21 -0.50 12.12 -4.99
CA GLY A 21 0.94 12.22 -4.71
C GLY A 21 1.23 12.76 -3.31
N ILE A 22 2.20 12.15 -2.62
CA ILE A 22 2.62 12.52 -1.25
C ILE A 22 3.31 13.89 -1.20
N ASP A 23 3.84 14.37 -2.33
CA ASP A 23 4.39 15.71 -2.49
C ASP A 23 3.36 16.80 -2.19
N LYS A 24 2.07 16.51 -2.39
CA LYS A 24 0.95 17.45 -2.15
C LYS A 24 0.39 17.38 -0.73
N ALA A 25 0.80 16.38 0.05
CA ALA A 25 0.33 16.21 1.42
C ALA A 25 0.71 17.40 2.28
N GLN A 26 -0.18 17.81 3.18
CA GLN A 26 0.13 18.83 4.17
C GLN A 26 0.54 18.17 5.49
N GLY A 27 1.55 18.75 6.16
CA GLY A 27 2.05 18.27 7.43
C GLY A 27 3.08 17.14 7.33
N HIS A 28 3.40 16.58 8.50
CA HIS A 28 4.29 15.43 8.66
C HIS A 28 3.51 14.26 9.27
N PHE A 29 4.00 13.03 9.06
CA PHE A 29 3.34 11.80 9.47
C PHE A 29 4.26 10.95 10.36
N GLY A 30 3.73 10.42 11.46
CA GLY A 30 4.46 9.47 12.30
C GLY A 30 4.66 8.09 11.65
N LEU A 31 3.80 7.71 10.70
CA LEU A 31 3.85 6.46 9.95
C LEU A 31 3.49 6.70 8.48
N ILE A 32 4.31 6.19 7.56
CA ILE A 32 4.02 6.19 6.12
C ILE A 32 4.12 4.76 5.61
N LEU A 33 3.04 4.26 4.98
CA LEU A 33 3.04 2.96 4.30
C LEU A 33 3.33 3.17 2.81
N GLU A 34 4.51 2.75 2.35
CA GLU A 34 5.04 3.03 1.01
C GLU A 34 5.10 1.76 0.15
N SER A 35 4.53 1.81 -1.05
CA SER A 35 4.51 0.68 -1.99
C SER A 35 4.82 1.07 -3.44
N ALA A 36 5.07 2.35 -3.69
CA ALA A 36 5.20 2.90 -5.02
C ALA A 36 6.67 2.99 -5.44
N GLY A 37 7.57 3.41 -4.55
CA GLY A 37 8.99 3.62 -4.83
C GLY A 37 9.26 4.86 -5.70
N GLY A 38 10.48 4.95 -6.25
CA GLY A 38 10.95 6.10 -7.02
C GLY A 38 10.72 7.44 -6.31
N ALA A 39 10.22 8.42 -7.06
CA ALA A 39 9.93 9.76 -6.52
C ALA A 39 8.92 9.78 -5.37
N SER A 40 8.04 8.77 -5.25
CA SER A 40 7.09 8.65 -4.13
C SER A 40 7.81 8.46 -2.80
N LEU A 41 8.74 7.49 -2.74
CA LEU A 41 9.52 7.25 -1.53
C LEU A 41 10.44 8.44 -1.20
N GLY A 42 11.04 9.07 -2.22
CA GLY A 42 11.82 10.30 -2.00
C GLY A 42 11.00 11.42 -1.35
N ALA A 43 9.80 11.68 -1.89
CA ALA A 43 8.90 12.68 -1.33
C ALA A 43 8.33 12.29 0.05
N ALA A 44 8.18 10.99 0.34
CA ALA A 44 7.76 10.51 1.66
C ALA A 44 8.78 10.83 2.76
N ILE A 45 10.09 10.82 2.45
CA ILE A 45 11.14 11.19 3.41
C ILE A 45 10.95 12.63 3.89
N SER A 46 10.62 13.57 2.99
CA SER A 46 10.36 14.97 3.36
C SER A 46 9.04 15.19 4.12
N ARG A 47 8.26 14.14 4.35
CA ARG A 47 6.95 14.20 5.03
C ARG A 47 6.92 13.39 6.33
N ILE A 48 8.01 12.76 6.75
CA ILE A 48 8.02 11.96 7.97
C ILE A 48 8.23 12.85 9.20
N GLU A 49 7.61 12.51 10.33
CA GLU A 49 7.94 13.16 11.61
C GLU A 49 9.31 12.68 12.14
N ALA A 50 9.91 13.47 13.04
CA ALA A 50 11.00 12.98 13.87
C ALA A 50 10.57 11.67 14.59
N LYS A 51 11.45 10.67 14.62
CA LYS A 51 11.17 9.31 15.15
C LYS A 51 10.10 8.52 14.38
N GLY A 52 9.57 9.04 13.27
CA GLY A 52 8.58 8.37 12.46
C GLY A 52 9.15 7.17 11.68
N THR A 53 8.25 6.34 11.14
CA THR A 53 8.63 5.15 10.37
C THR A 53 8.00 5.19 8.97
N ILE A 54 8.83 5.03 7.95
CA ILE A 54 8.39 4.73 6.58
C ILE A 54 8.51 3.21 6.39
N VAL A 55 7.38 2.52 6.25
CA VAL A 55 7.35 1.09 6.00
C VAL A 55 7.26 0.84 4.50
N ILE A 56 8.33 0.31 3.91
CA ILE A 56 8.35 -0.08 2.49
C ILE A 56 7.86 -1.52 2.35
N PHE A 57 6.80 -1.74 1.57
CA PHE A 57 6.21 -3.06 1.35
C PHE A 57 6.00 -3.37 -0.15
N GLY A 58 6.52 -2.53 -1.04
CA GLY A 58 6.51 -2.77 -2.48
C GLY A 58 7.25 -1.70 -3.28
N ASN A 59 7.46 -1.98 -4.57
CA ASN A 59 7.97 -1.00 -5.54
C ASN A 59 7.17 -1.11 -6.83
N SER A 60 5.96 -0.56 -6.83
CA SER A 60 5.07 -0.63 -8.01
C SER A 60 5.60 0.16 -9.20
N SER A 61 6.53 1.10 -9.00
CA SER A 61 7.19 1.85 -10.08
C SER A 61 8.25 1.04 -10.82
N GLY A 62 8.96 0.16 -10.10
CA GLY A 62 10.18 -0.48 -10.59
C GLY A 62 11.38 0.47 -10.65
N GLU A 63 11.22 1.75 -10.34
CA GLU A 63 12.27 2.75 -10.39
C GLU A 63 13.12 2.73 -9.12
N PRO A 64 14.44 2.98 -9.21
CA PRO A 64 15.26 3.22 -8.03
C PRO A 64 14.83 4.51 -7.33
N THR A 65 14.96 4.54 -6.00
CA THR A 65 14.76 5.76 -5.21
C THR A 65 16.11 6.34 -4.83
N SER A 66 16.37 7.58 -5.25
CA SER A 66 17.56 8.33 -4.81
C SER A 66 17.20 9.25 -3.64
N PHE A 67 17.97 9.18 -2.56
CA PHE A 67 17.89 10.10 -1.42
C PHE A 67 19.28 10.25 -0.77
N SER A 68 19.44 11.32 0.01
CA SER A 68 20.63 11.64 0.79
C SER A 68 20.35 11.48 2.27
N PHE A 69 21.36 11.12 3.06
CA PHE A 69 21.23 11.14 4.53
C PHE A 69 20.86 12.54 5.07
N ARG A 70 21.18 13.60 4.32
CA ARG A 70 20.80 14.98 4.66
C ARG A 70 19.30 15.22 4.60
N ASP A 71 18.57 14.41 3.82
CA ASP A 71 17.12 14.52 3.72
C ASP A 71 16.43 14.15 5.04
N PHE A 72 17.14 13.49 5.97
CA PHE A 72 16.67 13.19 7.33
C PHE A 72 17.08 14.23 8.38
N ALA A 73 17.79 15.31 8.02
CA ALA A 73 18.31 16.28 8.99
C ALA A 73 17.20 16.93 9.84
N GLU A 74 16.07 17.26 9.21
CA GLU A 74 14.87 17.82 9.86
C GLU A 74 13.94 16.72 10.44
N HIS A 75 14.31 15.45 10.29
CA HIS A 75 13.53 14.28 10.70
C HIS A 75 14.35 13.35 11.60
N PRO A 76 14.89 13.85 12.73
CA PRO A 76 15.84 13.10 13.55
C PRO A 76 15.23 11.79 14.04
N ASN A 77 16.01 10.71 13.90
CA ASN A 77 15.65 9.34 14.28
C ASN A 77 14.46 8.73 13.51
N ALA A 78 14.01 9.36 12.42
CA ALA A 78 13.10 8.68 11.49
C ALA A 78 13.82 7.49 10.83
N ARG A 79 13.06 6.46 10.44
CA ARG A 79 13.62 5.26 9.81
C ARG A 79 12.82 4.79 8.61
N ILE A 80 13.51 4.17 7.66
CA ILE A 80 12.90 3.35 6.62
C ILE A 80 13.02 1.89 7.07
N GLN A 81 11.90 1.17 7.06
CA GLN A 81 11.80 -0.22 7.48
C GLN A 81 11.20 -1.05 6.35
N SER A 82 11.89 -2.09 5.90
CA SER A 82 11.31 -3.05 4.97
C SER A 82 10.30 -3.96 5.66
N PHE A 83 9.22 -4.24 4.95
CA PHE A 83 8.20 -5.21 5.36
C PHE A 83 8.04 -6.25 4.26
N SER A 84 8.36 -7.50 4.59
CA SER A 84 8.14 -8.67 3.74
C SER A 84 7.23 -9.62 4.49
N TYR A 85 5.99 -9.76 4.03
CA TYR A 85 4.95 -10.52 4.72
C TYR A 85 5.38 -11.95 5.05
N PHE A 86 6.03 -12.66 4.12
CA PHE A 86 6.42 -14.06 4.31
C PHE A 86 7.60 -14.26 5.26
N THR A 87 8.26 -13.18 5.68
CA THR A 87 9.48 -13.25 6.51
C THR A 87 9.45 -12.23 7.63
N SER A 88 8.30 -11.59 7.90
CA SER A 88 8.21 -10.54 8.91
C SER A 88 8.17 -11.09 10.33
N GLU A 89 7.60 -12.29 10.50
CA GLU A 89 7.43 -12.98 11.78
C GLU A 89 7.43 -14.50 11.55
N ALA A 90 7.45 -15.26 12.65
CA ALA A 90 7.21 -16.70 12.62
C ALA A 90 5.77 -17.00 12.13
N GLU A 91 5.56 -18.09 11.41
CA GLU A 91 4.26 -18.41 10.78
C GLU A 91 3.09 -18.44 11.79
N GLU A 92 3.37 -18.84 13.03
CA GLU A 92 2.39 -18.90 14.12
C GLU A 92 1.83 -17.52 14.50
N ARG A 93 2.57 -16.44 14.17
CA ARG A 93 2.14 -15.05 14.39
C ARG A 93 1.20 -14.54 13.29
N PHE A 94 1.11 -15.21 12.14
CA PHE A 94 0.17 -14.81 11.08
C PHE A 94 -1.28 -15.12 11.42
N ALA A 95 -1.53 -16.19 12.19
CA ALA A 95 -2.90 -16.59 12.52
C ALA A 95 -3.66 -15.50 13.31
N PRO A 96 -3.10 -14.88 14.37
CA PRO A 96 -3.73 -13.73 15.03
C PRO A 96 -4.02 -12.54 14.11
N ASP A 97 -3.07 -12.17 13.24
CA ASP A 97 -3.24 -11.04 12.31
C ASP A 97 -4.35 -11.32 11.28
N LEU A 98 -4.37 -12.54 10.73
CA LEU A 98 -5.43 -12.98 9.83
C LEU A 98 -6.78 -13.04 10.54
N ALA A 99 -6.83 -13.51 11.78
CA ALA A 99 -8.06 -13.54 12.57
C ALA A 99 -8.63 -12.12 12.80
N LEU A 100 -7.77 -11.14 13.07
CA LEU A 100 -8.16 -9.73 13.15
C LEU A 100 -8.70 -9.21 11.82
N LEU A 101 -8.02 -9.47 10.70
CA LEU A 101 -8.50 -9.03 9.39
C LEU A 101 -9.86 -9.66 9.05
N VAL A 102 -10.04 -10.95 9.35
CA VAL A 102 -11.32 -11.65 9.14
C VAL A 102 -12.41 -11.11 10.05
N SER A 103 -12.13 -10.78 11.32
CA SER A 103 -13.14 -10.21 12.21
C SER A 103 -13.60 -8.84 11.74
N LEU A 104 -12.68 -7.97 11.32
CA LEU A 104 -12.99 -6.66 10.74
C LEU A 104 -13.79 -6.76 9.44
N VAL A 105 -13.54 -7.79 8.63
CA VAL A 105 -14.37 -8.06 7.44
C VAL A 105 -15.75 -8.56 7.85
N GLY A 106 -15.83 -9.48 8.82
CA GLY A 106 -17.07 -10.08 9.30
C GLY A 106 -18.02 -9.08 9.97
N ASP A 107 -17.48 -8.09 10.69
CA ASP A 107 -18.28 -7.02 11.32
C ASP A 107 -18.48 -5.79 10.41
N GLY A 108 -17.84 -5.76 9.24
CA GLY A 108 -17.98 -4.70 8.24
C GLY A 108 -17.17 -3.43 8.52
N SER A 109 -16.28 -3.44 9.53
CA SER A 109 -15.32 -2.36 9.77
C SER A 109 -14.28 -2.24 8.65
N LEU A 110 -13.92 -3.38 8.04
CA LEU A 110 -13.12 -3.46 6.82
C LEU A 110 -13.99 -3.98 5.68
N LYS A 111 -14.14 -3.19 4.60
CA LYS A 111 -14.91 -3.57 3.41
C LYS A 111 -13.99 -3.66 2.19
N PRO A 112 -13.40 -4.83 1.90
CA PRO A 112 -12.59 -5.02 0.71
C PRO A 112 -13.41 -4.73 -0.55
N HIS A 113 -12.81 -4.05 -1.52
CA HIS A 113 -13.40 -3.94 -2.85
C HIS A 113 -13.04 -5.20 -3.64
N LEU A 114 -14.04 -6.04 -3.92
CA LEU A 114 -13.87 -7.33 -4.59
C LEU A 114 -14.47 -7.29 -5.99
N VAL A 115 -13.81 -8.00 -6.91
CA VAL A 115 -14.36 -8.36 -8.23
C VAL A 115 -14.44 -9.89 -8.25
N GLU A 116 -15.65 -10.43 -8.26
CA GLU A 116 -15.89 -11.87 -8.21
C GLU A 116 -16.19 -12.44 -9.60
N GLU A 117 -15.43 -13.46 -10.02
CA GLU A 117 -15.51 -14.04 -11.36
C GLU A 117 -15.37 -15.57 -11.30
N SER A 118 -15.74 -16.29 -12.37
CA SER A 118 -15.50 -17.74 -12.45
C SER A 118 -14.03 -18.04 -12.71
N TRP A 119 -13.48 -19.09 -12.09
CA TRP A 119 -12.15 -19.60 -12.44
C TRP A 119 -11.99 -19.89 -13.95
N ARG A 120 -13.09 -20.27 -14.63
CA ARG A 120 -13.10 -20.52 -16.08
C ARG A 120 -12.82 -19.27 -16.91
N ASP A 121 -13.06 -18.08 -16.37
CA ASP A 121 -12.83 -16.80 -17.05
C ASP A 121 -11.39 -16.27 -16.87
N LEU A 122 -10.53 -16.97 -16.13
CA LEU A 122 -9.16 -16.51 -15.85
C LEU A 122 -8.35 -16.21 -17.12
N ALA A 123 -8.48 -17.04 -18.16
CA ALA A 123 -7.77 -16.81 -19.43
C ALA A 123 -8.20 -15.50 -20.11
N LYS A 124 -9.49 -15.15 -20.01
CA LYS A 124 -10.06 -13.92 -20.56
C LYS A 124 -9.65 -12.71 -19.73
N LEU A 125 -9.64 -12.83 -18.40
CA LEU A 125 -9.39 -11.72 -17.47
C LEU A 125 -7.91 -11.53 -17.11
N GLY A 126 -7.05 -12.50 -17.43
CA GLY A 126 -5.61 -12.46 -17.17
C GLY A 126 -4.91 -11.18 -17.63
N PRO A 127 -5.15 -10.68 -18.86
CA PRO A 127 -4.61 -9.39 -19.30
C PRO A 127 -5.07 -8.22 -18.44
N GLU A 128 -6.32 -8.20 -17.99
CA GLU A 128 -6.84 -7.11 -17.15
C GLU A 128 -6.24 -7.11 -15.74
N LEU A 129 -6.00 -8.31 -15.17
CA LEU A 129 -5.24 -8.45 -13.92
C LEU A 129 -3.81 -7.92 -14.07
N ARG A 130 -3.10 -8.37 -15.12
CA ARG A 130 -1.71 -8.00 -15.40
C ARG A 130 -1.57 -6.50 -15.60
N ASP A 131 -2.47 -5.91 -16.37
CA ASP A 131 -2.44 -4.48 -16.70
C ASP A 131 -3.11 -3.61 -15.61
N ARG A 132 -3.49 -4.22 -14.47
CA ARG A 132 -4.09 -3.56 -13.29
C ARG A 132 -5.33 -2.74 -13.66
N ARG A 133 -6.16 -3.28 -14.56
CA ARG A 133 -7.44 -2.70 -14.99
C ARG A 133 -8.60 -3.10 -14.08
N LEU A 134 -8.50 -4.24 -13.40
CA LEU A 134 -9.48 -4.64 -12.40
C LEU A 134 -9.29 -3.84 -11.10
N PRO A 135 -10.34 -3.19 -10.58
CA PRO A 135 -10.27 -2.47 -9.32
C PRO A 135 -10.25 -3.45 -8.14
N GLY A 136 -9.57 -3.08 -7.05
CA GLY A 136 -9.61 -3.86 -5.81
C GLY A 136 -8.89 -5.22 -5.90
N LYS A 137 -9.53 -6.27 -5.38
CA LYS A 137 -9.02 -7.64 -5.36
C LYS A 137 -9.93 -8.54 -6.19
N ALA A 138 -9.37 -9.25 -7.16
CA ALA A 138 -10.10 -10.26 -7.91
C ALA A 138 -10.19 -11.56 -7.12
N VAL A 139 -11.40 -12.13 -7.04
CA VAL A 139 -11.70 -13.40 -6.39
C VAL A 139 -12.27 -14.34 -7.44
N PHE A 140 -11.60 -15.46 -7.68
CA PHE A 140 -12.03 -16.45 -8.64
C PHE A 140 -12.70 -17.63 -7.93
N ARG A 141 -13.97 -17.88 -8.28
CA ARG A 141 -14.74 -19.00 -7.76
C ARG A 141 -14.33 -20.27 -8.47
N ILE A 142 -13.81 -21.23 -7.70
CA ILE A 142 -13.53 -22.59 -8.17
C ILE A 142 -14.81 -23.40 -8.01
N ASP A 143 -15.19 -24.13 -9.05
CA ASP A 143 -16.34 -25.02 -9.09
C ASP A 143 -15.96 -26.44 -9.55
#